data_AF-A0A3N2R100-F1
#
_entry.id   AF-A0A3N2R100-F1
#
_cell.length_a   1.000
_cell.length_b   1.000
_cell.length_c   1.000
_cell.angle_alpha   90.00
_cell.angle_beta   90.00
_cell.angle_gamma   90.00
#
_symmetry.space_group_name_H-M   'P 1'
#
loop_
_entity.id
_entity.type
_entity.pdbx_description
1 polymer ?
#
loop_
_entity_poly.entity_id
_entity_poly.type
_entity_poly.pdbx_seq_one_letter_code
_entity_poly.pdbx_strand_id
1 'polypeptide(L)'
;MIDMASTTSFSDDRSAFFDLPAAHWLPRLAVAGVFLYHGVTKFPGLAETAAFMGMPVFVWALVAIGEVAAGLGLLFGGAVTTRAGDLATRVSGAVIAVIMVGAIWLVHWGQWSNIPSETHPMGGMEFQTLLLALGLYYVARGRHAA
;
A
#
# COMPACT_ATOMS: atom_id res chain seq x y z
N MET A 1 47.43 3.67 45.08
CA MET A 1 46.91 4.12 43.77
C MET A 1 45.55 3.45 43.62
N ILE A 2 44.48 4.19 43.91
CA ILE A 2 43.10 3.68 43.88
C ILE A 2 42.58 3.93 42.46
N ASP A 3 42.22 2.87 41.75
CA ASP A 3 41.54 2.97 40.46
C ASP A 3 40.05 3.17 40.73
N MET A 4 39.53 4.31 40.27
CA MET A 4 38.19 4.79 40.56
C MET A 4 37.55 5.19 39.22
N ALA A 5 37.06 4.19 38.49
CA ALA A 5 36.19 4.39 37.33
C ALA A 5 35.28 3.16 37.13
N SER A 6 34.41 2.90 38.11
CA SER A 6 33.18 2.16 37.87
C SER A 6 32.24 3.06 37.07
N THR A 7 32.39 3.04 35.74
CA THR A 7 31.40 3.64 34.84
C THR A 7 30.18 2.74 34.83
N THR A 8 29.13 3.16 35.53
CA THR A 8 27.80 2.58 35.38
C THR A 8 27.37 2.76 33.93
N SER A 9 27.35 1.67 33.14
CA SER A 9 26.72 1.71 31.83
C SER A 9 25.23 1.95 32.06
N PHE A 10 24.75 3.11 31.65
CA PHE A 10 23.32 3.35 31.50
C PHE A 10 22.80 2.32 30.50
N SER A 11 22.06 1.32 30.97
CA SER A 11 21.33 0.43 30.07
C SER A 11 20.34 1.29 29.30
N ASP A 12 20.38 1.19 27.98
CA ASP A 12 19.47 1.94 27.10
C ASP A 12 18.11 1.25 27.14
N ASP A 13 17.37 1.45 28.23
CA ASP A 13 16.06 0.86 28.50
C ASP A 13 14.96 1.47 27.60
N ARG A 14 15.33 2.42 26.73
CA ARG A 14 14.41 3.19 25.87
C ARG A 14 13.81 2.36 24.73
N SER A 15 14.31 1.15 24.48
CA SER A 15 13.84 0.28 23.40
C SER A 15 12.52 -0.44 23.70
N ALA A 16 12.09 -0.56 24.96
CA ALA A 16 10.95 -1.40 25.33
C ALA A 16 9.56 -0.79 24.99
N PHE A 17 9.44 0.53 24.82
CA PHE A 17 8.14 1.18 24.57
C PHE A 17 7.72 1.25 23.09
N PHE A 18 8.66 1.12 22.16
CA PHE A 18 8.42 1.32 20.72
C PHE A 18 8.71 0.09 19.85
N ASP A 19 9.22 -1.00 20.41
CA ASP A 19 9.46 -2.22 19.64
C ASP A 19 8.15 -3.02 19.54
N LEU A 20 7.31 -2.64 18.57
CA LEU A 20 6.08 -3.35 18.21
C LEU A 20 6.40 -4.29 17.04
N PRO A 21 6.80 -5.55 17.28
CA PRO A 21 7.25 -6.46 16.22
C PRO A 21 6.19 -6.76 15.14
N ALA A 22 4.93 -6.35 15.34
CA ALA A 22 3.83 -6.47 14.41
C ALA A 22 3.34 -5.13 13.83
N ALA A 23 3.96 -3.98 14.15
CA ALA A 23 3.54 -2.65 13.66
C ALA A 23 3.42 -2.60 12.14
N HIS A 24 4.27 -3.37 11.48
CA HIS A 24 4.31 -3.58 10.05
C HIS A 24 3.00 -4.08 9.42
N TRP A 25 2.10 -4.66 10.23
CA TRP A 25 0.77 -5.06 9.78
C TRP A 25 -0.19 -3.90 9.64
N LEU A 26 -0.01 -2.80 10.37
CA LEU A 26 -0.92 -1.63 10.29
C LEU A 26 -0.99 -1.06 8.87
N PRO A 27 0.11 -0.66 8.22
CA PRO A 27 0.04 -0.16 6.85
C PRO A 27 -0.37 -1.25 5.86
N ARG A 28 -0.02 -2.53 6.12
CA ARG A 28 -0.38 -3.64 5.24
C ARG A 28 -1.88 -3.87 5.21
N LEU A 29 -2.52 -3.93 6.39
CA LEU A 29 -3.95 -4.14 6.52
C LEU A 29 -4.72 -2.95 5.96
N ALA A 30 -4.24 -1.73 6.17
CA ALA A 30 -4.85 -0.53 5.59
C ALA A 30 -4.81 -0.56 4.05
N VAL A 31 -3.63 -0.75 3.46
CA VAL A 31 -3.47 -0.80 1.99
C VAL A 31 -4.22 -2.00 1.39
N ALA A 32 -4.10 -3.18 2.01
CA ALA A 32 -4.81 -4.37 1.54
C ALA A 32 -6.32 -4.19 1.62
N GLY A 33 -6.86 -3.61 2.70
CA GLY A 33 -8.29 -3.35 2.84
C GLY A 33 -8.81 -2.44 1.73
N VAL A 34 -8.09 -1.36 1.44
CA VAL A 34 -8.41 -0.42 0.34
C VAL A 34 -8.42 -1.14 -1.01
N PHE A 35 -7.35 -1.85 -1.33
CA PHE A 35 -7.19 -2.53 -2.62
C PHE A 35 -8.21 -3.68 -2.80
N LEU A 36 -8.46 -4.47 -1.76
CA LEU A 36 -9.47 -5.53 -1.80
C LEU A 36 -10.86 -4.95 -1.99
N TYR A 37 -11.22 -3.90 -1.26
CA TYR A 37 -12.52 -3.25 -1.40
C TYR A 37 -12.72 -2.69 -2.81
N HIS A 38 -11.77 -1.90 -3.31
CA HIS A 38 -11.88 -1.29 -4.64
C HIS A 38 -11.78 -2.31 -5.78
N GLY A 39 -11.05 -3.41 -5.59
CA GLY A 39 -10.95 -4.47 -6.59
C GLY A 39 -12.21 -5.33 -6.66
N VAL A 40 -12.71 -5.81 -5.51
CA VAL A 40 -13.91 -6.67 -5.47
C VAL A 40 -15.15 -5.93 -5.98
N THR A 41 -15.29 -4.65 -5.63
CA THR A 41 -16.45 -3.84 -6.03
C THR A 41 -16.48 -3.49 -7.52
N LYS A 42 -15.41 -3.74 -8.28
CA LYS A 42 -15.40 -3.55 -9.75
C LYS A 42 -16.06 -4.70 -10.52
N PHE A 43 -16.16 -5.90 -9.93
CA PHE A 43 -16.74 -7.05 -10.65
C PHE A 43 -18.25 -6.90 -10.91
N PRO A 44 -19.07 -6.45 -9.94
CA PRO A 44 -20.44 -6.05 -10.24
C PRO A 44 -20.45 -4.88 -11.22
N GLY A 45 -21.10 -5.03 -12.37
CA GLY A 45 -21.18 -3.96 -13.37
C GLY A 45 -19.89 -3.70 -14.15
N LEU A 46 -18.93 -4.64 -14.17
CA LEU A 46 -17.60 -4.48 -14.78
C LEU A 46 -17.63 -3.82 -16.17
N ALA A 47 -18.51 -4.28 -17.08
CA ALA A 47 -18.60 -3.75 -18.43
C ALA A 47 -19.21 -2.34 -18.48
N GLU A 48 -20.21 -2.07 -17.64
CA GLU A 48 -20.87 -0.76 -17.55
C GLU A 48 -19.92 0.29 -16.97
N THR A 49 -19.25 -0.02 -15.86
CA THR A 49 -18.27 0.90 -15.25
C THR A 49 -17.07 1.11 -16.16
N ALA A 50 -16.61 0.08 -16.89
CA ALA A 50 -15.55 0.26 -17.88
C ALA A 50 -15.98 1.24 -18.98
N ALA A 51 -17.20 1.13 -19.49
CA ALA A 51 -17.75 2.05 -20.48
C ALA A 51 -17.88 3.48 -19.91
N PHE A 52 -18.36 3.62 -18.66
CA PHE A 52 -18.43 4.90 -17.95
C PHE A 52 -17.05 5.56 -17.80
N MET A 53 -16.02 4.77 -17.51
CA MET A 53 -14.63 5.21 -17.41
C MET A 53 -13.96 5.43 -18.78
N GLY A 54 -14.65 5.16 -19.90
CA GLY A 54 -14.09 5.26 -21.24
C GLY A 54 -12.96 4.26 -21.54
N MET A 55 -12.93 3.12 -20.83
CA MET A 55 -11.88 2.11 -20.93
C MET A 55 -12.38 0.80 -21.54
N PRO A 56 -11.52 0.04 -22.23
CA PRO A 56 -11.85 -1.33 -22.63
C PRO A 56 -12.15 -2.19 -21.41
N VAL A 57 -13.20 -3.03 -21.47
CA VAL A 57 -13.61 -3.93 -20.37
C VAL A 57 -12.44 -4.79 -19.88
N PHE A 58 -11.60 -5.27 -20.81
CA PHE A 58 -10.41 -6.04 -20.47
C PHE A 58 -9.41 -5.27 -19.59
N VAL A 59 -9.19 -3.97 -19.86
CA VAL A 59 -8.29 -3.13 -19.04
C VAL A 59 -8.89 -2.94 -17.65
N TRP A 60 -10.19 -2.66 -17.55
CA TRP A 60 -10.86 -2.52 -16.26
C TRP A 60 -10.84 -3.83 -15.45
N ALA A 61 -11.02 -4.97 -16.12
CA ALA A 61 -10.87 -6.29 -15.52
C ALA A 61 -9.46 -6.54 -14.98
N LEU A 62 -8.42 -6.15 -15.73
CA LEU A 62 -7.03 -6.26 -15.27
C LEU A 62 -6.77 -5.41 -14.03
N VAL A 63 -7.32 -4.19 -13.96
CA VAL A 63 -7.23 -3.35 -12.76
C VAL A 63 -7.92 -4.04 -11.57
N ALA A 64 -9.14 -4.54 -11.75
CA ALA A 64 -9.88 -5.24 -10.69
C ALA A 64 -9.13 -6.46 -10.16
N ILE A 65 -8.62 -7.31 -11.06
CA ILE A 65 -7.83 -8.50 -10.70
C ILE A 65 -6.51 -8.07 -10.04
N GLY A 66 -5.84 -7.07 -10.58
CA GLY A 66 -4.58 -6.54 -10.04
C GLY A 66 -4.75 -5.99 -8.63
N GLU A 67 -5.83 -5.26 -8.37
CA GLU A 67 -6.12 -4.72 -7.04
C GLU A 67 -6.38 -5.83 -6.02
N VAL A 68 -7.21 -6.82 -6.38
CA VAL A 68 -7.48 -7.96 -5.49
C VAL A 68 -6.22 -8.78 -5.25
N ALA A 69 -5.48 -9.11 -6.31
CA ALA A 69 -4.24 -9.88 -6.22
C ALA A 69 -3.17 -9.15 -5.41
N ALA A 70 -3.01 -7.84 -5.58
CA ALA A 70 -2.05 -7.06 -4.81
C ALA A 70 -2.42 -7.00 -3.33
N GLY A 71 -3.70 -6.78 -3.01
CA GLY A 71 -4.20 -6.79 -1.63
C GLY A 71 -3.97 -8.13 -0.94
N LEU A 72 -4.38 -9.24 -1.56
CA LEU A 72 -4.14 -10.59 -1.02
C LEU A 72 -2.65 -10.92 -0.93
N GLY A 73 -1.87 -10.56 -1.95
CA GLY A 73 -0.44 -10.79 -2.00
C GLY A 73 0.32 -10.03 -0.91
N LEU A 74 -0.17 -8.85 -0.50
CA LEU A 74 0.43 -8.06 0.58
C LEU A 74 0.19 -8.71 1.94
N LEU A 75 -1.01 -9.27 2.17
CA LEU A 75 -1.33 -10.04 3.37
C LEU A 75 -0.50 -11.32 3.43
N PHE A 76 -0.45 -12.07 2.32
CA PHE A 76 0.37 -13.26 2.20
C PHE A 76 1.86 -12.95 2.44
N GLY A 77 2.36 -11.86 1.86
CA GLY A 77 3.74 -11.41 1.99
C GLY A 77 4.13 -11.02 3.43
N GLY A 78 3.18 -10.48 4.20
CA GLY A 78 3.36 -10.22 5.63
C GLY A 78 3.39 -11.50 6.48
N ALA A 79 2.57 -12.50 6.13
CA ALA A 79 2.45 -13.74 6.91
C ALA A 79 3.56 -14.77 6.64
N VAL A 80 4.12 -14.80 5.42
CA VAL A 80 5.10 -15.81 5.01
C VAL A 80 6.53 -15.30 5.19
N THR A 81 7.32 -16.01 5.99
CA THR A 81 8.66 -15.53 6.38
C THR A 81 9.80 -15.88 5.41
N THR A 82 9.48 -16.60 4.34
CA THR A 82 10.45 -17.05 3.33
C THR A 82 10.66 -16.02 2.22
N ARG A 83 11.56 -16.33 1.27
CA ARG A 83 11.74 -15.52 0.04
C ARG A 83 10.43 -15.33 -0.74
N ALA A 84 9.51 -16.28 -0.65
CA ALA A 84 8.21 -16.18 -1.30
C ALA A 84 7.38 -15.02 -0.74
N GLY A 85 7.40 -14.79 0.58
CA GLY A 85 6.69 -13.67 1.19
C GLY A 85 7.34 -12.31 0.89
N ASP A 86 8.67 -12.26 0.80
CA ASP A 86 9.38 -11.05 0.34
C ASP A 86 9.03 -10.71 -1.11
N LEU A 87 9.09 -11.70 -2.01
CA LEU A 87 8.72 -11.51 -3.41
C LEU A 87 7.26 -11.09 -3.56
N ALA A 88 6.34 -11.74 -2.83
CA ALA A 88 4.92 -11.37 -2.84
C ALA A 88 4.72 -9.91 -2.39
N THR A 89 5.39 -9.48 -1.33
CA THR A 89 5.32 -8.09 -0.85
C THR A 89 5.80 -7.11 -1.94
N ARG A 90 6.93 -7.40 -2.60
CA ARG A 90 7.49 -6.53 -3.63
C ARG A 90 6.61 -6.47 -4.88
N VAL A 91 6.12 -7.62 -5.34
CA VAL A 91 5.23 -7.71 -6.51
C VAL A 91 3.91 -6.99 -6.23
N SER A 92 3.30 -7.20 -5.05
CA SER A 92 2.12 -6.45 -4.64
C SER A 92 2.37 -4.95 -4.63
N GLY A 93 3.49 -4.51 -4.05
CA GLY A 93 3.89 -3.10 -4.05
C GLY A 93 4.03 -2.52 -5.47
N ALA A 94 4.60 -3.29 -6.41
CA ALA A 94 4.77 -2.85 -7.79
C ALA A 94 3.42 -2.72 -8.52
N VAL A 95 2.52 -3.67 -8.31
CA VAL A 95 1.15 -3.63 -8.86
C VAL A 95 0.40 -2.43 -8.29
N ILE A 96 0.47 -2.21 -6.96
CA ILE A 96 -0.09 -1.01 -6.30
C ILE A 96 0.44 0.26 -6.97
N ALA A 97 1.76 0.39 -7.13
CA ALA A 97 2.37 1.59 -7.70
C ALA A 97 1.90 1.85 -9.13
N VAL A 98 1.86 0.83 -10.00
CA VAL A 98 1.39 0.97 -11.38
C VAL A 98 -0.08 1.41 -11.42
N ILE A 99 -0.94 0.81 -10.61
CA ILE A 99 -2.36 1.15 -10.57
C ILE A 99 -2.58 2.58 -10.04
N MET A 100 -1.84 2.98 -9.00
CA MET A 100 -1.95 4.34 -8.46
C MET A 100 -1.46 5.40 -9.45
N VAL A 101 -0.38 5.15 -10.20
CA VAL A 101 0.05 6.06 -11.27
C VAL A 101 -1.06 6.22 -12.31
N GLY A 102 -1.69 5.12 -12.74
CA GLY A 102 -2.81 5.16 -13.67
C GLY A 102 -4.02 5.93 -13.12
N ALA A 103 -4.42 5.65 -11.87
CA ALA A 103 -5.54 6.34 -11.22
C ALA A 103 -5.29 7.84 -11.05
N ILE A 104 -4.08 8.22 -10.62
CA ILE A 104 -3.67 9.62 -10.49
C ILE A 104 -3.81 10.32 -11.84
N TRP A 105 -3.24 9.75 -12.90
CA TRP A 105 -3.24 10.36 -14.22
C TRP A 105 -4.64 10.49 -14.83
N LEU A 106 -5.48 9.47 -14.66
CA LEU A 106 -6.75 9.38 -15.40
C LEU A 106 -7.91 10.06 -14.69
N VAL A 107 -7.98 10.03 -13.35
CA VAL A 107 -9.20 10.42 -12.63
C VAL A 107 -8.98 11.38 -11.45
N HIS A 108 -7.73 11.61 -11.02
CA HIS A 108 -7.43 12.45 -9.84
C HIS A 108 -6.45 13.61 -10.12
N TRP A 109 -5.94 13.74 -11.34
CA TRP A 109 -4.90 14.72 -11.67
C TRP A 109 -5.42 16.16 -11.58
N GLY A 110 -4.63 17.04 -10.95
CA GLY A 110 -4.88 18.49 -10.96
C GLY A 110 -5.51 19.03 -9.67
N GLN A 111 -6.03 18.17 -8.79
CA GLN A 111 -6.52 18.56 -7.46
C GLN A 111 -5.80 17.75 -6.37
N TRP A 112 -5.27 18.43 -5.35
CA TRP A 112 -4.66 17.74 -4.21
C TRP A 112 -5.71 17.15 -3.24
N SER A 113 -6.68 17.97 -2.83
CA SER A 113 -7.72 17.58 -1.86
C SER A 113 -8.53 16.38 -2.32
N ASN A 114 -8.69 15.37 -1.46
CA ASN A 114 -9.55 14.21 -1.73
C ASN A 114 -11.05 14.52 -1.75
N ILE A 115 -11.47 15.76 -1.42
CA ILE A 115 -12.88 16.15 -1.41
C ILE A 115 -13.36 16.31 -2.86
N PRO A 116 -14.45 15.61 -3.28
CA PRO A 116 -15.02 15.79 -4.61
C PRO A 116 -15.37 17.24 -4.93
N SER A 117 -15.18 17.63 -6.19
CA SER A 117 -15.52 18.95 -6.71
C SER A 117 -16.17 18.82 -8.10
N GLU A 118 -16.70 19.92 -8.64
CA GLU A 118 -17.30 19.92 -9.98
C GLU A 118 -16.31 19.49 -11.07
N THR A 119 -15.02 19.83 -10.90
CA THR A 119 -13.96 19.46 -11.84
C THR A 119 -13.34 18.09 -11.54
N HIS A 120 -13.46 17.59 -10.30
CA HIS A 120 -12.92 16.29 -9.88
C HIS A 120 -13.99 15.51 -9.09
N PRO A 121 -14.96 14.89 -9.77
CA PRO A 121 -16.05 14.16 -9.11
C PRO A 121 -15.58 12.98 -8.26
N MET A 122 -14.40 12.44 -8.54
CA MET A 122 -13.79 11.34 -7.78
C MET A 122 -12.82 11.81 -6.69
N GLY A 123 -12.73 13.13 -6.45
CA GLY A 123 -11.75 13.73 -5.54
C GLY A 123 -10.34 13.84 -6.16
N GLY A 124 -9.43 14.44 -5.40
CA GLY A 124 -8.04 14.68 -5.78
C GLY A 124 -7.09 13.51 -5.49
N MET A 125 -5.80 13.79 -5.59
CA MET A 125 -4.71 12.81 -5.62
C MET A 125 -4.02 12.52 -4.27
N GLU A 126 -4.40 13.18 -3.17
CA GLU A 126 -3.72 13.04 -1.87
C GLU A 126 -3.71 11.58 -1.39
N PHE A 127 -4.84 10.86 -1.45
CA PHE A 127 -4.93 9.47 -0.96
C PHE A 127 -4.14 8.49 -1.84
N GLN A 128 -4.18 8.70 -3.15
CA GLN A 128 -3.56 7.90 -4.20
C GLN A 128 -2.06 8.10 -4.16
N THR A 129 -1.59 9.31 -3.82
CA THR A 129 -0.17 9.60 -3.59
C THR A 129 0.34 8.88 -2.34
N LEU A 130 -0.46 8.82 -1.26
CA LEU A 130 -0.12 8.02 -0.08
C LEU A 130 -0.01 6.52 -0.43
N LEU A 131 -1.00 5.98 -1.15
CA LEU A 131 -0.99 4.57 -1.58
C LEU A 131 0.17 4.27 -2.54
N LEU A 132 0.49 5.20 -3.45
CA LEU A 132 1.66 5.09 -4.33
C LEU A 132 2.96 5.03 -3.53
N ALA A 133 3.12 5.93 -2.55
CA ALA A 133 4.28 5.94 -1.67
C ALA A 133 4.42 4.62 -0.89
N LEU A 134 3.33 4.07 -0.37
CA LEU A 134 3.32 2.77 0.31
C LEU A 134 3.61 1.61 -0.64
N GLY A 135 3.07 1.64 -1.86
CA GLY A 135 3.40 0.67 -2.91
C GLY A 135 4.91 0.64 -3.21
N LEU A 136 5.50 1.81 -3.46
CA LEU A 136 6.94 1.96 -3.68
C LEU A 136 7.77 1.55 -2.46
N TYR A 137 7.28 1.84 -1.25
CA TYR A 137 7.90 1.39 -0.02
C TYR A 137 7.96 -0.15 0.06
N TYR A 138 6.87 -0.85 -0.26
CA TYR A 138 6.85 -2.32 -0.31
C TYR A 138 7.75 -2.88 -1.42
N VAL A 139 7.87 -2.21 -2.57
CA VAL A 139 8.83 -2.57 -3.63
C VAL A 139 10.26 -2.49 -3.11
N ALA A 140 10.62 -1.38 -2.45
CA ALA A 140 11.98 -1.13 -2.00
C ALA A 140 12.36 -2.02 -0.82
N ARG A 141 11.49 -2.10 0.19
CA ARG A 141 11.81 -2.75 1.46
C ARG A 141 11.47 -4.23 1.49
N GLY A 142 10.49 -4.67 0.70
CA GLY A 142 10.00 -6.04 0.73
C GLY A 142 9.34 -6.38 2.06
N ARG A 143 9.48 -7.62 2.54
CA ARG A 143 8.83 -8.10 3.77
C ARG A 143 9.26 -7.31 5.02
N HIS A 144 10.45 -6.74 5.04
CA HIS A 144 10.93 -5.95 6.17
C HIS A 144 10.42 -4.51 6.18
N ALA A 145 9.40 -4.18 5.37
CA ALA A 145 8.57 -3.00 5.57
C ALA A 145 8.10 -3.04 7.03
N ALA A 146 8.59 -2.11 7.85
CA ALA A 146 8.47 -2.04 9.31
C ALA A 146 7.07 -1.67 9.77
#